data_AF-A0A9Q3JZZ9-F1
#
_entry.id   AF-A0A9Q3JZZ9-F1
#
_cell.length_a   1.000
_cell.length_b   1.000
_cell.length_c   1.000
_cell.angle_alpha   90.00
_cell.angle_beta   90.00
_cell.angle_gamma   90.00
#
_symmetry.space_group_name_H-M   'P 1'
#
loop_
_entity.id
_entity.type
_entity.pdbx_description
1 polymer ?
#
loop_
_entity_poly.entity_id
_entity_poly.type
_entity_poly.pdbx_seq_one_letter_code
_entity_poly.pdbx_strand_id
1 'polypeptide(L)'
;MIQTLEDMIQRFCAYGLEFKDSDGFSHYWCTLIPALELAYKTSIHSSTGKTPAMLEKGWNPRLPYDTLKKDLVDIYPTESSFKIMLYKARHHANRCMQDSFKYAKERWDKSHKPPDFKIGDLVLVSTLNFNNIKGPKKLKDSFAGPFMIKALHGLNSV
;
A
#
# COMPACT_ATOMS: atom_id res chain seq x y z
N MET A 1 1.01 -11.11 -1.10
CA MET A 1 1.14 -9.67 -1.39
C MET A 1 0.31 -8.97 -0.32
N ILE A 2 0.89 -8.12 0.53
CA ILE A 2 0.11 -7.36 1.51
C ILE A 2 -0.66 -6.32 0.71
N GLN A 3 -1.98 -6.49 0.57
CA GLN A 3 -2.79 -5.61 -0.29
C GLN A 3 -3.42 -4.46 0.48
N THR A 4 -3.64 -4.63 1.79
CA THR A 4 -4.27 -3.62 2.65
C THR A 4 -3.59 -3.53 4.01
N LEU A 5 -3.83 -2.42 4.71
CA LEU A 5 -3.42 -2.25 6.11
C LEU A 5 -4.04 -3.34 7.01
N GLU A 6 -5.25 -3.78 6.69
CA GLU A 6 -5.94 -4.90 7.34
C GLU A 6 -5.19 -6.22 7.19
N ASP A 7 -4.70 -6.53 5.99
CA ASP A 7 -3.89 -7.71 5.69
C ASP A 7 -2.57 -7.73 6.48
N MET A 8 -1.98 -6.56 6.69
CA MET A 8 -0.78 -6.37 7.50
C MET A 8 -1.11 -6.55 8.99
N ILE A 9 -2.20 -5.93 9.45
CA ILE A 9 -2.67 -5.98 10.83
C ILE A 9 -3.05 -7.41 11.23
N GLN A 10 -3.78 -8.16 10.40
CA GLN A 10 -4.15 -9.55 10.70
C GLN A 10 -2.92 -10.44 10.92
N ARG A 11 -1.82 -10.21 10.18
CA ARG A 11 -0.56 -10.93 10.35
C ARG A 11 0.21 -10.52 11.60
N PHE A 12 0.13 -9.26 12.01
CA PHE A 12 0.80 -8.76 13.22
C PHE A 12 0.01 -9.00 14.50
N CYS A 13 -1.33 -8.99 14.47
CA CYS A 13 -2.18 -9.40 15.58
C CYS A 13 -2.14 -10.90 15.85
N ALA A 14 -1.60 -11.68 14.91
CA ALA A 14 -1.30 -13.09 15.11
C ALA A 14 0.03 -13.33 15.86
N TYR A 15 0.72 -12.29 16.35
CA TYR A 15 1.93 -12.49 17.16
C TYR A 15 1.60 -13.04 18.55
N GLY A 16 1.94 -14.31 18.72
CA GLY A 16 2.27 -14.92 20.01
C GLY A 16 1.40 -16.09 20.41
N LEU A 17 1.64 -17.29 19.84
CA LEU A 17 1.21 -18.57 20.44
C LEU A 17 1.76 -18.78 21.87
N GLU A 18 2.64 -17.90 22.35
CA GLU A 18 3.33 -17.99 23.65
C GLU A 18 2.55 -17.34 24.80
N PHE A 19 1.60 -16.43 24.53
CA PHE A 19 0.71 -15.86 25.53
C PHE A 19 -0.73 -16.29 25.24
N LYS A 20 -1.00 -17.58 25.41
CA LYS A 20 -2.37 -18.04 25.63
C LYS A 20 -2.69 -17.82 27.09
N ASP A 21 -3.52 -16.83 27.40
CA ASP A 21 -4.28 -16.90 28.64
C ASP A 21 -5.07 -18.21 28.62
N SER A 22 -5.16 -18.88 29.77
CA SER A 22 -5.76 -20.22 29.93
C SER A 22 -7.21 -20.31 29.43
N ASP A 23 -7.85 -19.17 29.23
CA ASP A 23 -9.21 -19.03 28.72
C ASP A 23 -9.12 -18.58 27.27
N GLY A 24 -9.63 -19.40 26.34
CA GLY A 24 -9.52 -19.21 24.90
C GLY A 24 -10.20 -17.95 24.37
N PHE A 25 -9.56 -16.79 24.55
CA PHE A 25 -10.00 -15.55 23.95
C PHE A 25 -9.68 -15.57 22.45
N SER A 26 -10.74 -15.75 21.65
CA SER A 26 -10.76 -15.33 20.26
C SER A 26 -10.39 -13.84 20.24
N HIS A 27 -9.17 -13.50 19.82
CA HIS A 27 -8.71 -12.12 19.76
C HIS A 27 -9.68 -11.31 18.89
N TYR A 28 -10.49 -10.46 19.51
CA TYR A 28 -11.34 -9.51 18.80
C TYR A 28 -10.44 -8.42 18.23
N TRP A 29 -9.72 -8.70 17.14
CA TRP A 29 -8.78 -7.78 16.50
C TRP A 29 -9.38 -6.39 16.24
N CYS A 30 -10.72 -6.32 16.07
CA CYS A 30 -11.48 -5.08 16.01
C CYS A 30 -11.21 -4.13 17.19
N THR A 31 -11.03 -4.64 18.41
CA THR A 31 -10.73 -3.83 19.60
C THR A 31 -9.29 -3.32 19.60
N LEU A 32 -8.39 -3.98 18.87
CA LEU A 32 -6.98 -3.61 18.74
C LEU A 32 -6.72 -2.61 17.61
N ILE A 33 -7.67 -2.40 16.70
CA ILE A 33 -7.52 -1.48 15.54
C ILE A 33 -7.00 -0.09 15.97
N PRO A 34 -7.55 0.58 17.01
CA PRO A 34 -7.08 1.91 17.38
C PRO A 34 -5.62 1.92 17.85
N ALA A 35 -5.20 0.90 18.59
CA ALA A 35 -3.82 0.77 19.07
C ALA A 35 -2.85 0.53 17.91
N LEU A 36 -3.26 -0.27 16.92
CA LEU A 36 -2.44 -0.57 15.74
C LEU A 36 -2.35 0.61 14.78
N GLU A 37 -3.45 1.35 14.61
CA GLU A 37 -3.44 2.59 13.83
C GLU A 37 -2.43 3.58 14.43
N LEU A 38 -2.41 3.74 15.75
CA LEU A 38 -1.44 4.58 16.45
C LEU A 38 -0.01 4.06 16.27
N ALA A 39 0.22 2.75 16.42
CA ALA A 39 1.53 2.14 16.23
C ALA A 39 2.05 2.32 14.79
N TYR A 40 1.18 2.13 13.79
CA TYR A 40 1.52 2.33 12.39
C TYR A 40 1.85 3.79 12.08
N LYS A 41 1.04 4.73 12.58
CA LYS A 41 1.26 6.18 12.40
C LYS A 41 2.55 6.68 13.02
N THR A 42 3.03 6.03 14.08
CA THR A 42 4.23 6.42 14.83
C THR A 42 5.48 5.62 14.49
N SER A 43 5.33 4.53 13.73
CA SER A 43 6.45 3.73 13.22
C SER A 43 7.09 4.36 11.99
N ILE A 44 8.41 4.24 11.89
CA ILE A 44 9.19 4.75 10.74
C ILE A 44 8.93 3.84 9.54
N HIS A 45 8.46 4.42 8.44
CA HIS A 45 8.22 3.66 7.21
C HIS A 45 9.50 3.56 6.38
N SER A 46 9.83 2.37 5.86
CA SER A 46 11.07 2.11 5.12
C SER A 46 11.20 2.94 3.84
N SER A 47 10.10 3.21 3.14
CA SER A 47 10.13 3.98 1.89
C SER A 47 10.38 5.48 2.09
N THR A 48 9.96 6.05 3.22
CA THR A 48 10.06 7.49 3.47
C THR A 48 11.12 7.84 4.52
N GLY A 49 11.56 6.87 5.32
CA GLY A 49 12.46 7.07 6.46
C GLY A 49 11.86 7.94 7.56
N LYS A 50 10.54 8.18 7.54
CA LYS A 50 9.79 9.01 8.48
C LYS A 50 8.50 8.32 8.88
N THR A 51 7.91 8.78 9.97
CA THR A 51 6.62 8.30 10.45
C THR A 51 5.48 8.90 9.63
N PRO A 52 4.39 8.17 9.34
CA PRO A 52 3.23 8.72 8.63
C PRO A 52 2.64 9.96 9.31
N ALA A 53 2.52 9.97 10.64
CA ALA A 53 2.01 11.13 11.39
C ALA A 53 2.85 12.39 11.17
N MET A 54 4.18 12.25 11.12
CA MET A 54 5.08 13.37 10.85
C MET A 54 4.91 13.92 9.43
N LEU A 55 4.67 13.06 8.44
CA LEU A 55 4.49 13.51 7.04
C LEU A 55 3.12 14.15 6.80
N GLU A 56 2.08 13.63 7.44
CA GLU A 56 0.70 14.13 7.30
C GLU A 56 0.47 15.41 8.12
N LYS A 57 0.84 15.37 9.41
CA LYS A 57 0.49 16.40 10.39
C LYS A 57 1.68 17.27 10.80
N GLY A 58 2.92 16.86 10.51
CA GLY A 58 4.13 17.59 10.91
C GLY A 58 4.59 17.30 12.34
N TRP A 59 3.91 16.39 13.07
CA TRP A 59 4.25 16.00 14.44
C TRP A 59 3.81 14.56 14.73
N ASN A 60 4.41 13.94 15.75
CA ASN A 60 4.03 12.62 16.23
C ASN A 60 3.22 12.75 17.53
N PRO A 61 2.13 11.98 17.69
CA PRO A 61 1.40 11.94 18.96
C PRO A 61 2.29 11.42 20.09
N ARG A 62 2.08 11.95 21.31
CA ARG A 62 2.74 11.42 22.50
C ARG A 62 2.21 10.02 22.80
N LEU A 63 3.12 9.06 22.91
CA LEU A 63 2.80 7.69 23.29
C LEU A 63 2.87 7.52 24.82
N PRO A 64 2.20 6.50 25.40
CA PRO A 64 2.28 6.22 26.83
C PRO A 64 3.71 6.06 27.35
N TYR A 65 4.61 5.50 26.53
CA TYR A 65 6.03 5.38 26.85
C TYR A 65 6.73 6.75 26.97
N ASP A 66 6.31 7.75 26.20
CA ASP A 66 6.90 9.09 26.26
C ASP A 66 6.48 9.81 27.55
N THR A 67 5.30 9.52 28.10
CA THR A 67 4.86 10.08 29.39
C THR A 67 5.76 9.66 30.56
N LEU A 68 6.46 8.52 30.44
CA LEU A 68 7.41 8.06 31.46
C LEU A 68 8.73 8.85 31.44
N LYS A 69 9.03 9.58 30.36
CA LYS A 69 10.25 10.38 30.24
C LYS A 69 10.02 11.74 30.90
N LYS A 70 10.73 11.98 32.01
CA LYS A 70 10.64 13.24 32.77
C LYS A 70 11.28 14.44 32.07
N ASP A 71 12.12 14.21 31.07
CA ASP A 71 12.94 15.25 30.43
C ASP A 71 12.38 15.76 29.09
N LEU A 72 11.10 15.49 28.79
CA LEU A 72 10.49 15.98 27.56
C LEU A 72 10.13 17.46 27.67
N VAL A 73 10.83 18.29 26.90
CA VAL A 73 10.48 19.71 26.75
C VAL A 73 9.31 19.83 25.78
N ASP A 74 8.18 20.35 26.25
CA ASP A 74 7.04 20.70 25.40
C ASP A 74 7.33 22.01 24.65
N ILE A 75 7.98 21.88 23.49
CA ILE A 75 8.23 22.99 22.58
C ILE A 75 7.07 23.06 21.58
N TYR A 76 6.24 24.08 21.72
CA TYR A 76 5.20 24.38 20.74
C TYR A 76 5.76 25.29 19.66
N PRO A 77 5.78 24.86 18.38
CA PRO A 77 6.23 25.72 17.30
C PRO A 77 5.26 26.87 17.11
N THR A 78 5.78 28.07 16.83
CA THR A 78 4.98 29.19 16.30
C THR A 78 4.31 28.78 14.99
N GLU A 79 3.17 29.38 14.67
CA GLU A 79 2.43 29.13 13.42
C GLU A 79 3.31 29.19 12.17
N SER A 80 4.19 30.19 12.07
CA SER A 80 5.13 30.35 10.95
C SER A 80 6.10 29.18 10.84
N SER A 81 6.69 28.75 11.95
CA SER A 81 7.59 27.59 12.03
C SER A 81 6.85 26.29 11.67
N PHE A 82 5.62 26.12 12.16
CA PHE A 82 4.80 24.95 11.87
C PHE A 82 4.47 24.85 10.37
N LYS A 83 4.11 25.96 9.73
CA LYS A 83 3.86 26.02 8.28
C LYS A 83 5.09 25.57 7.48
N ILE A 84 6.29 26.02 7.86
CA ILE A 84 7.54 25.64 7.22
C ILE A 84 7.83 24.14 7.41
N MET A 85 7.61 23.61 8.61
CA MET A 85 7.78 22.18 8.90
C MET A 85 6.86 21.32 8.02
N LEU A 86 5.58 21.67 7.94
CA LEU A 86 4.60 20.95 7.14
C LEU A 86 4.93 21.00 5.64
N TYR A 87 5.38 22.15 5.14
CA TYR A 87 5.84 22.29 3.76
C TYR A 87 7.01 21.34 3.46
N LYS A 88 8.03 21.32 4.35
CA LYS A 88 9.17 20.41 4.21
C LYS A 88 8.76 18.95 4.26
N ALA A 89 7.86 18.58 5.16
CA ALA A 89 7.37 17.21 5.31
C ALA A 89 6.64 16.73 4.04
N ARG A 90 5.74 17.55 3.49
CA ARG A 90 5.04 17.27 2.22
C ARG A 90 5.99 17.17 1.04
N HIS A 91 6.94 18.10 0.93
CA HIS A 91 7.94 18.07 -0.13
C HIS A 91 8.79 16.79 -0.05
N HIS A 92 9.20 16.38 1.15
CA HIS A 92 9.92 15.12 1.36
C HIS A 92 9.09 13.91 0.93
N ALA A 93 7.82 13.83 1.36
CA ALA A 93 6.91 12.74 0.97
C ALA A 93 6.74 12.66 -0.57
N ASN A 94 6.55 13.80 -1.23
CA ASN A 94 6.42 13.86 -2.68
C ASN A 94 7.69 13.38 -3.39
N ARG A 95 8.88 13.74 -2.89
CA ARG A 95 10.14 13.24 -3.47
C ARG A 95 10.28 11.72 -3.32
N CYS A 96 10.05 11.18 -2.13
CA CYS A 96 10.10 9.73 -1.92
C CYS A 96 9.11 8.98 -2.83
N MET A 97 7.92 9.54 -3.04
CA MET A 97 6.93 8.96 -3.96
C MET A 97 7.40 8.99 -5.41
N GLN A 98 7.96 10.11 -5.88
CA GLN A 98 8.53 10.23 -7.24
C GLN A 98 9.69 9.24 -7.46
N ASP A 99 10.58 9.13 -6.49
CA ASP A 99 11.71 8.20 -6.54
C ASP A 99 11.22 6.74 -6.60
N SER A 100 10.21 6.40 -5.79
CA SER A 100 9.58 5.07 -5.80
C SER A 100 8.93 4.77 -7.16
N PHE A 101 8.22 5.72 -7.76
CA PHE A 101 7.63 5.54 -9.09
C PHE A 101 8.68 5.39 -10.18
N LYS A 102 9.74 6.20 -10.13
CA LYS A 102 10.86 6.09 -11.06
C LYS A 102 11.54 4.72 -10.96
N TYR A 103 11.84 4.27 -9.74
CA TYR A 103 12.43 2.95 -9.51
C TYR A 103 11.53 1.82 -10.02
N ALA A 104 10.24 1.86 -9.72
CA ALA A 104 9.27 0.87 -10.18
C ALA A 104 9.19 0.82 -11.71
N LYS A 105 9.16 1.98 -12.36
CA LYS A 105 9.17 2.10 -13.82
C LYS A 105 10.44 1.52 -14.43
N GLU A 106 11.61 1.93 -13.96
CA GLU A 106 12.89 1.42 -14.47
C GLU A 106 13.03 -0.09 -14.30
N ARG A 107 12.51 -0.64 -13.20
CA ARG A 107 12.50 -2.09 -12.97
C ARG A 107 11.54 -2.81 -13.90
N TRP A 108 10.35 -2.25 -14.11
CA TRP A 108 9.37 -2.78 -15.05
C TRP A 108 9.93 -2.79 -16.47
N ASP A 109 10.42 -1.65 -16.95
CA ASP A 109 10.95 -1.45 -18.31
C ASP A 109 12.11 -2.40 -18.63
N LYS A 110 12.94 -2.78 -17.65
CA LYS A 110 14.02 -3.77 -17.84
C LYS A 110 13.53 -5.19 -18.16
N SER A 111 12.40 -5.58 -17.59
CA SER A 111 11.86 -6.94 -17.72
C SER A 111 10.73 -7.04 -18.74
N HIS A 112 10.04 -5.92 -18.98
CA HIS A 112 8.87 -5.86 -19.81
C HIS A 112 9.26 -5.82 -21.28
N LYS A 113 8.73 -6.77 -22.04
CA LYS A 113 8.81 -6.77 -23.51
C LYS A 113 7.44 -6.32 -24.04
N PRO A 114 7.34 -5.11 -24.61
CA PRO A 114 6.08 -4.67 -25.17
C PRO A 114 5.70 -5.58 -26.34
N PRO A 115 4.45 -6.09 -26.40
CA PRO A 115 3.98 -6.83 -27.55
C PRO A 115 3.79 -5.89 -28.76
N ASP A 116 4.27 -6.30 -29.93
CA ASP A 116 4.02 -5.61 -31.20
C ASP A 116 2.72 -6.15 -31.81
N PHE A 117 1.62 -5.42 -31.62
CA PHE A 117 0.32 -5.75 -32.20
C PHE A 117 0.02 -4.86 -33.39
N LYS A 118 -0.52 -5.42 -34.47
CA LYS A 118 -0.96 -4.68 -35.65
C LYS A 118 -2.46 -4.81 -35.84
N ILE A 119 -3.03 -3.78 -36.45
CA ILE A 119 -4.45 -3.81 -36.87
C ILE A 119 -4.60 -4.95 -37.88
N GLY A 120 -5.59 -5.82 -37.65
CA GLY A 120 -5.80 -7.03 -38.44
C GLY A 120 -5.22 -8.31 -37.83
N ASP A 121 -4.35 -8.23 -36.82
CA ASP A 121 -3.83 -9.43 -36.15
C ASP A 121 -4.94 -10.16 -35.40
N LEU A 122 -4.83 -11.49 -35.38
CA LEU A 122 -5.71 -12.37 -34.63
C LEU A 122 -5.11 -12.66 -33.26
N VAL A 123 -5.81 -12.24 -32.21
CA VAL A 123 -5.38 -12.39 -30.82
C VAL A 123 -6.40 -13.15 -30.00
N LEU A 124 -5.89 -13.82 -28.97
CA LEU A 124 -6.68 -14.48 -27.95
C LEU A 124 -6.82 -13.56 -26.74
N VAL A 125 -8.04 -13.41 -26.23
CA VAL A 125 -8.32 -12.54 -25.08
C VAL A 125 -8.51 -13.41 -23.84
N SER A 126 -7.83 -13.06 -22.74
CA SER A 126 -7.93 -13.81 -21.50
C SER A 126 -9.33 -13.74 -20.89
N THR A 127 -9.86 -14.89 -20.45
CA THR A 127 -11.19 -15.02 -19.85
C THR A 127 -11.24 -14.76 -18.35
N LEU A 128 -10.12 -14.36 -17.75
CA LEU A 128 -9.99 -14.13 -16.29
C LEU A 128 -11.04 -13.15 -15.76
N ASN A 129 -11.26 -12.04 -16.47
CA ASN A 129 -12.17 -10.96 -16.06
C ASN A 129 -13.54 -11.01 -16.77
N PHE A 130 -13.81 -12.02 -17.61
CA PHE A 130 -15.11 -12.17 -18.26
C PHE A 130 -16.08 -12.94 -17.36
N ASN A 131 -17.14 -12.24 -16.94
CA ASN A 131 -18.25 -12.80 -16.17
C ASN A 131 -19.38 -13.35 -17.06
N ASN A 132 -19.37 -13.02 -18.35
CA ASN A 132 -20.46 -13.35 -19.29
C ASN A 132 -20.20 -14.62 -20.13
N ILE A 133 -19.14 -15.37 -19.83
CA ILE A 133 -18.83 -16.63 -20.53
C ILE A 133 -19.55 -17.76 -19.80
N LYS A 134 -20.38 -18.51 -20.52
CA LYS A 134 -21.13 -19.65 -19.97
C LYS A 134 -20.18 -20.76 -19.53
N GLY A 135 -20.48 -21.39 -18.39
CA GLY A 135 -19.79 -22.57 -17.88
C GLY A 135 -19.13 -22.35 -16.52
N PRO A 136 -18.76 -23.44 -15.82
CA PRO A 136 -18.11 -23.35 -14.52
C PRO A 136 -16.69 -22.80 -14.65
N LYS A 137 -16.30 -21.89 -13.74
CA LYS A 137 -15.00 -21.17 -13.75
C LYS A 137 -13.76 -22.08 -13.86
N LYS A 138 -13.85 -23.33 -13.40
CA LYS A 138 -12.76 -24.32 -13.46
C LYS A 138 -12.64 -25.06 -14.79
N LEU A 139 -13.70 -25.13 -15.58
CA LEU A 139 -13.72 -25.87 -16.86
C LEU A 139 -13.81 -24.94 -18.08
N LYS A 140 -13.86 -23.61 -17.87
CA LYS A 140 -13.82 -22.66 -18.98
C LYS A 140 -12.39 -22.53 -19.50
N ASP A 141 -12.27 -22.34 -20.81
CA ASP A 141 -10.98 -22.05 -21.43
C ASP A 141 -10.42 -20.72 -20.91
N SER A 142 -9.11 -20.69 -20.68
CA SER A 142 -8.39 -19.51 -20.18
C SER A 142 -8.37 -18.34 -21.17
N PHE A 143 -8.65 -18.62 -22.45
CA PHE A 143 -8.60 -17.67 -23.54
C PHE A 143 -9.80 -17.85 -24.48
N ALA A 144 -10.35 -16.75 -24.98
CA ALA A 144 -11.41 -16.72 -25.97
C ALA A 144 -10.91 -16.08 -27.28
N GLY A 145 -11.41 -16.55 -28.41
CA GLY A 145 -11.07 -16.04 -29.74
C GLY A 145 -10.81 -17.16 -30.76
N PRO A 146 -10.13 -16.86 -31.88
CA PRO A 146 -9.38 -15.64 -32.16
C PRO A 146 -10.26 -14.42 -32.51
N PHE A 147 -9.87 -13.23 -32.04
CA PHE A 147 -10.49 -11.95 -32.37
C PHE A 147 -9.53 -11.07 -33.16
N MET A 148 -10.06 -10.29 -34.10
CA MET A 148 -9.26 -9.36 -34.91
C MET A 148 -9.12 -8.00 -34.22
N ILE A 149 -7.90 -7.46 -34.18
CA ILE A 149 -7.64 -6.11 -33.70
C ILE A 149 -8.18 -5.09 -34.71
N LYS A 150 -9.13 -4.25 -34.27
CA LYS A 150 -9.71 -3.17 -35.11
C LYS A 150 -8.98 -1.84 -34.97
N ALA A 151 -8.53 -1.50 -33.77
CA ALA A 151 -7.86 -0.24 -33.46
C ALA A 151 -6.89 -0.44 -32.28
N LEU A 152 -5.83 0.38 -32.26
CA LEU A 152 -4.86 0.43 -31.17
C LEU A 152 -4.97 1.79 -30.48
N HIS A 153 -5.26 1.81 -29.18
CA HIS A 153 -5.43 3.04 -28.39
C HIS A 153 -4.18 3.41 -27.56
N GLY A 154 -3.15 2.57 -27.58
CA GLY A 154 -1.90 2.74 -26.85
C GLY A 154 -1.12 1.42 -26.74
N LEU A 155 0.12 1.47 -26.27
CA LEU A 155 1.00 0.29 -26.13
C LEU A 155 0.45 -0.76 -25.16
N ASN A 156 -0.29 -0.34 -24.14
CA ASN A 156 -0.86 -1.19 -23.08
C ASN A 156 -2.32 -0.83 -22.75
N SER A 157 -3.04 -0.19 -23.67
CA SER A 157 -4.44 0.19 -23.43
C SER A 157 -5.35 -1.01 -23.63
N VAL A 158 -6.21 -1.28 -22.64
CA VAL A 158 -7.39 -2.15 -22.77
C VAL A 158 -8.55 -1.36 -23.35
#